data_AF-A0A923CEA0-F1
#
_entry.id   AF-A0A923CEA0-F1
#
_cell.length_a   1.000
_cell.length_b   1.000
_cell.length_c   1.000
_cell.angle_alpha   90.00
_cell.angle_beta   90.00
_cell.angle_gamma   90.00
#
_symmetry.space_group_name_H-M   'P 1'
#
loop_
_entity.id
_entity.type
_entity.pdbx_description
1 polymer ?
#
loop_
_entity_poly.entity_id
_entity_poly.type
_entity_poly.pdbx_seq_one_letter_code
_entity_poly.pdbx_strand_id
1 'polypeptide(L)'
;MKKFALLGAIALFAIPGIAAAQASLLWSGDTSNSPTFNRASGLTSLSGVGTAVRYQTQGFTVTASGAYTFEALYTGGQDGYIHLYQNSFDPSNALTNLIALDDDYAGPFTVLAGSGTGLDASQSAGVNLSTGVSYIAVVTGFENTDFGTYNAGIGGGPGDVVADVVPEPATMTVLGLAALAAARRRKQK
;
A
#
# COMPACT_ATOMS: atom_id res chain seq x y z
N MET A 1 17.48 71.71 -24.37
CA MET A 1 17.95 70.31 -24.32
C MET A 1 18.00 69.82 -22.88
N LYS A 2 16.95 69.17 -22.36
CA LYS A 2 17.04 68.26 -21.19
C LYS A 2 15.88 67.25 -21.29
N LYS A 3 16.16 66.04 -21.76
CA LYS A 3 15.21 64.91 -21.76
C LYS A 3 15.47 64.11 -20.49
N PHE A 4 14.50 64.04 -19.59
CA PHE A 4 14.54 63.15 -18.43
C PHE A 4 14.06 61.76 -18.87
N ALA A 5 14.94 60.76 -18.80
CA ALA A 5 14.59 59.36 -19.01
C ALA A 5 14.18 58.74 -17.67
N LEU A 6 12.94 58.26 -17.60
CA LEU A 6 12.42 57.52 -16.45
C LEU A 6 12.68 56.03 -16.69
N LEU A 7 13.63 55.42 -15.98
CA LEU A 7 13.79 53.96 -15.95
C LEU A 7 12.78 53.39 -14.94
N GLY A 8 11.76 52.68 -15.44
CA GLY A 8 10.89 51.85 -14.62
C GLY A 8 11.52 50.47 -14.41
N ALA A 9 11.93 50.17 -13.19
CA ALA A 9 12.32 48.82 -12.80
C ALA A 9 11.05 47.98 -12.53
N ILE A 10 10.79 46.98 -13.37
CA ILE A 10 9.75 45.97 -13.13
C ILE A 10 10.37 44.92 -12.20
N ALA A 11 9.99 44.93 -10.92
CA ALA A 11 10.30 43.86 -10.00
C ALA A 11 9.39 42.66 -10.31
N LEU A 12 9.98 41.59 -10.86
CA LEU A 12 9.29 40.32 -11.07
C LEU A 12 9.16 39.61 -9.72
N PHE A 13 8.00 39.70 -9.09
CA PHE A 13 7.69 38.91 -7.90
C PHE A 13 7.55 37.44 -8.31
N ALA A 14 8.55 36.62 -7.97
CA ALA A 14 8.43 35.17 -8.04
C ALA A 14 7.40 34.72 -7.01
N ILE A 15 6.26 34.22 -7.46
CA ILE A 15 5.29 33.56 -6.59
C ILE A 15 5.90 32.19 -6.25
N PRO A 16 6.20 31.89 -4.97
CA PRO A 16 6.63 30.55 -4.60
C PRO A 16 5.49 29.58 -4.94
N GLY A 17 5.76 28.63 -5.83
CA GLY A 17 4.82 27.57 -6.15
C GLY A 17 4.54 26.75 -4.90
N ILE A 18 3.28 26.64 -4.51
CA ILE A 18 2.84 25.69 -3.49
C ILE A 18 3.06 24.31 -4.09
N ALA A 19 4.03 23.55 -3.58
CA ALA A 19 4.18 22.15 -3.94
C ALA A 19 2.91 21.40 -3.50
N ALA A 20 2.29 20.66 -4.41
CA ALA A 20 1.17 19.78 -4.05
C ALA A 20 1.69 18.70 -3.09
N ALA A 21 0.93 18.42 -2.03
CA ALA A 21 1.21 17.28 -1.17
C ALA A 21 1.04 15.98 -1.98
N GLN A 22 1.99 15.06 -1.82
CA GLN A 22 1.96 13.76 -2.45
C GLN A 22 0.76 12.95 -1.94
N ALA A 23 0.11 12.22 -2.83
CA ALA A 23 -1.02 11.38 -2.48
C ALA A 23 -0.55 10.07 -1.82
N SER A 24 -1.03 9.83 -0.59
CA SER A 24 -0.94 8.53 0.07
C SER A 24 -2.03 7.59 -0.44
N LEU A 25 -1.72 6.31 -0.52
CA LEU A 25 -2.71 5.26 -0.73
C LEU A 25 -3.23 4.80 0.63
N LEU A 26 -4.53 4.94 0.87
CA LEU A 26 -5.21 4.52 2.08
C LEU A 26 -6.25 3.45 1.75
N TRP A 27 -6.35 2.41 2.56
CA TRP A 27 -7.36 1.37 2.42
C TRP A 27 -7.75 0.77 3.77
N SER A 28 -8.87 0.03 3.78
CA SER A 28 -9.32 -0.75 4.92
C SER A 28 -9.71 -2.15 4.47
N GLY A 29 -9.74 -3.08 5.41
CA GLY A 29 -10.04 -4.48 5.11
C GLY A 29 -10.45 -5.28 6.35
N ASP A 30 -10.66 -6.58 6.13
CA ASP A 30 -11.00 -7.58 7.14
C ASP A 30 -10.39 -8.93 6.75
N THR A 31 -9.44 -9.40 7.56
CA THR A 31 -8.74 -10.66 7.30
C THR A 31 -9.57 -11.90 7.66
N SER A 32 -10.71 -11.80 8.36
CA SER A 32 -11.44 -12.93 8.98
C SER A 32 -11.75 -14.10 8.04
N ASN A 33 -12.06 -13.83 6.77
CA ASN A 33 -12.41 -14.84 5.76
C ASN A 33 -11.36 -14.97 4.65
N SER A 34 -10.14 -14.50 4.92
CA SER A 34 -9.07 -14.46 3.93
C SER A 34 -8.26 -15.76 3.88
N PRO A 35 -7.56 -16.05 2.78
CA PRO A 35 -6.61 -17.16 2.69
C PRO A 35 -5.52 -17.04 3.77
N THR A 36 -4.84 -18.16 4.02
CA THR A 36 -3.78 -18.24 5.03
C THR A 36 -2.42 -18.56 4.42
N PHE A 37 -1.36 -18.19 5.14
CA PHE A 37 0.02 -18.53 4.80
C PHE A 37 0.90 -18.63 6.05
N ASN A 38 2.10 -19.20 5.91
CA ASN A 38 3.12 -19.13 6.95
C ASN A 38 3.89 -17.82 6.78
N ARG A 39 3.65 -16.85 7.67
CA ARG A 39 4.27 -15.53 7.55
C ARG A 39 5.75 -15.56 7.85
N ALA A 40 6.47 -14.58 7.31
CA ALA A 40 7.82 -14.29 7.75
C ALA A 40 7.83 -13.73 9.18
N SER A 41 8.84 -14.10 9.97
CA SER A 41 9.20 -13.46 11.24
C SER A 41 10.41 -12.52 11.10
N GLY A 42 11.03 -12.52 9.93
CA GLY A 42 12.19 -11.74 9.57
C GLY A 42 12.48 -11.96 8.08
N LEU A 43 13.37 -11.16 7.49
CA LEU A 43 13.63 -11.20 6.04
C LEU A 43 14.16 -12.54 5.52
N THR A 44 14.59 -13.44 6.41
CA THR A 44 15.19 -14.73 6.06
C THR A 44 14.60 -15.92 6.82
N SER A 45 13.53 -15.72 7.61
CA SER A 45 12.97 -16.75 8.48
C SER A 45 11.45 -16.73 8.50
N LEU A 46 10.85 -17.93 8.46
CA LEU A 46 9.42 -18.12 8.68
C LEU A 46 9.09 -18.15 10.17
N SER A 47 7.85 -17.78 10.50
CA SER A 47 7.34 -17.82 11.86
C SER A 47 7.08 -19.26 12.32
N GLY A 48 7.37 -19.52 13.59
CA GLY A 48 6.97 -20.76 14.27
C GLY A 48 5.56 -20.72 14.87
N VAL A 49 4.99 -19.51 15.02
CA VAL A 49 3.66 -19.29 15.63
C VAL A 49 2.60 -18.88 14.60
N GLY A 50 3.01 -18.07 13.62
CA GLY A 50 2.15 -17.61 12.52
C GLY A 50 2.22 -18.53 11.30
N THR A 51 1.95 -19.82 11.49
CA THR A 51 2.11 -20.84 10.44
C THR A 51 0.96 -20.88 9.43
N ALA A 52 -0.17 -20.28 9.75
CA ALA A 52 -1.40 -20.24 8.97
C ALA A 52 -2.21 -18.97 9.28
N VAL A 53 -1.53 -17.82 9.26
CA VAL A 53 -2.15 -16.51 9.51
C VAL A 53 -2.96 -16.04 8.31
N ARG A 54 -4.08 -15.36 8.55
CA ARG A 54 -4.95 -14.82 7.50
C ARG A 54 -4.35 -13.53 6.94
N TYR A 55 -4.42 -13.33 5.62
CA TYR A 55 -3.78 -12.17 4.99
C TYR A 55 -4.64 -11.51 3.91
N GLN A 56 -4.49 -10.21 3.75
CA GLN A 56 -4.98 -9.44 2.59
C GLN A 56 -3.84 -8.71 1.91
N THR A 57 -3.98 -8.47 0.60
CA THR A 57 -2.92 -7.87 -0.22
C THR A 57 -3.43 -6.61 -0.93
N GLN A 58 -2.58 -5.59 -1.00
CA GLN A 58 -2.79 -4.39 -1.81
C GLN A 58 -1.58 -4.17 -2.73
N GLY A 59 -1.80 -4.28 -4.04
CA GLY A 59 -0.79 -3.96 -5.05
C GLY A 59 -0.70 -2.45 -5.29
N PHE A 60 0.50 -1.93 -5.52
CA PHE A 60 0.71 -0.52 -5.81
C PHE A 60 2.04 -0.22 -6.52
N THR A 61 2.16 0.99 -7.04
CA THR A 61 3.38 1.57 -7.58
C THR A 61 3.61 2.97 -7.01
N VAL A 62 4.82 3.51 -7.18
CA VAL A 62 5.17 4.89 -6.79
C VAL A 62 5.59 5.74 -7.98
N THR A 63 5.25 7.02 -7.98
CA THR A 63 5.58 7.95 -9.09
C THR A 63 6.95 8.62 -8.95
N ALA A 64 7.59 8.54 -7.79
CA ALA A 64 8.97 8.96 -7.57
C ALA A 64 9.72 7.95 -6.67
N SER A 65 11.00 7.73 -6.96
CA SER A 65 11.84 6.86 -6.13
C SER A 65 12.22 7.57 -4.84
N GLY A 66 12.23 6.85 -3.72
CA GLY A 66 12.66 7.39 -2.43
C GLY A 66 12.13 6.58 -1.25
N ALA A 67 12.25 7.15 -0.07
CA ALA A 67 11.81 6.53 1.17
C ALA A 67 10.31 6.74 1.41
N TYR A 68 9.59 5.66 1.69
CA TYR A 68 8.16 5.63 1.99
C TYR A 68 7.90 4.96 3.34
N THR A 69 6.71 5.19 3.89
CA THR A 69 6.24 4.58 5.13
C THR A 69 5.00 3.73 4.84
N PHE A 70 4.97 2.51 5.37
CA PHE A 70 3.80 1.63 5.40
C PHE A 70 3.32 1.50 6.85
N GLU A 71 2.05 1.81 7.10
CA GLU A 71 1.38 1.72 8.39
C GLU A 71 0.14 0.84 8.32
N ALA A 72 -0.14 0.12 9.40
CA ALA A 72 -1.41 -0.54 9.64
C ALA A 72 -1.88 -0.32 11.09
N LEU A 73 -3.20 -0.19 11.25
CA LEU A 73 -3.90 -0.11 12.54
C LEU A 73 -4.99 -1.20 12.56
N TYR A 74 -4.91 -2.09 13.53
CA TYR A 74 -5.74 -3.29 13.67
C TYR A 74 -6.96 -3.00 14.55
N THR A 75 -8.02 -2.52 13.91
CA THR A 75 -9.22 -2.01 14.59
C THR A 75 -10.14 -3.09 15.18
N GLY A 76 -9.90 -4.36 14.86
CA GLY A 76 -10.60 -5.50 15.46
C GLY A 76 -10.03 -5.95 16.81
N GLY A 77 -8.93 -5.34 17.27
CA GLY A 77 -8.27 -5.67 18.55
C GLY A 77 -7.35 -6.90 18.49
N GLN A 78 -7.01 -7.35 17.28
CA GLN A 78 -6.05 -8.42 17.03
C GLN A 78 -4.60 -7.90 17.03
N ASP A 79 -3.64 -8.79 17.29
CA ASP A 79 -2.22 -8.48 17.12
C ASP A 79 -1.80 -8.54 15.64
N GLY A 80 -1.13 -7.50 15.20
CA GLY A 80 -0.89 -7.20 13.79
C GLY A 80 0.46 -7.67 13.25
N TYR A 81 0.56 -7.83 11.94
CA TYR A 81 1.85 -7.86 11.26
C TYR A 81 1.71 -7.34 9.83
N ILE A 82 2.63 -6.48 9.39
CA ILE A 82 2.74 -6.06 7.99
C ILE A 82 3.95 -6.66 7.27
N HIS A 83 3.80 -6.93 5.99
CA HIS A 83 4.89 -7.33 5.10
C HIS A 83 4.81 -6.55 3.80
N LEU A 84 5.96 -6.20 3.24
CA LEU A 84 6.06 -5.51 1.96
C LEU A 84 6.94 -6.29 1.01
N TYR A 85 6.40 -6.62 -0.16
CA TYR A 85 7.08 -7.39 -1.20
C TYR A 85 7.33 -6.54 -2.44
N GLN A 86 8.43 -6.84 -3.12
CA GLN A 86 8.76 -6.28 -4.42
C GLN A 86 8.36 -7.24 -5.55
N ASN A 87 7.82 -6.72 -6.65
CA ASN A 87 7.37 -7.44 -7.85
C ASN A 87 6.20 -8.42 -7.66
N SER A 88 6.28 -9.35 -6.70
CA SER A 88 5.25 -10.37 -6.49
C SER A 88 5.27 -10.91 -5.05
N PHE A 89 4.09 -11.31 -4.58
CA PHE A 89 3.90 -12.08 -3.34
C PHE A 89 3.43 -13.50 -3.69
N ASP A 90 4.02 -14.51 -3.05
CA ASP A 90 3.63 -15.92 -3.14
C ASP A 90 3.47 -16.49 -1.72
N PRO A 91 2.25 -16.85 -1.29
CA PRO A 91 1.99 -17.37 0.06
C PRO A 91 2.67 -18.73 0.32
N SER A 92 3.05 -19.47 -0.73
CA SER A 92 3.82 -20.71 -0.58
C SER A 92 5.32 -20.48 -0.41
N ASN A 93 5.81 -19.26 -0.71
CA ASN A 93 7.22 -18.88 -0.67
C ASN A 93 7.40 -17.49 -0.03
N ALA A 94 6.89 -17.31 1.20
CA ALA A 94 6.77 -16.02 1.89
C ALA A 94 8.07 -15.22 2.14
N LEU A 95 9.24 -15.82 1.93
CA LEU A 95 10.53 -15.10 2.03
C LEU A 95 10.99 -14.49 0.70
N THR A 96 10.37 -14.90 -0.41
CA THR A 96 10.78 -14.46 -1.74
C THR A 96 10.28 -13.04 -1.99
N ASN A 97 11.20 -12.16 -2.41
CA ASN A 97 10.97 -10.74 -2.66
C ASN A 97 10.48 -9.90 -1.47
N LEU A 98 10.55 -10.41 -0.25
CA LEU A 98 10.23 -9.66 0.96
C LEU A 98 11.31 -8.59 1.20
N ILE A 99 10.91 -7.33 1.35
CA ILE A 99 11.84 -6.19 1.49
C ILE A 99 11.69 -5.43 2.82
N ALA A 100 10.52 -5.49 3.44
CA ALA A 100 10.27 -4.89 4.75
C ALA A 100 9.13 -5.63 5.45
N LEU A 101 9.13 -5.57 6.77
CA LEU A 101 8.11 -6.13 7.64
C LEU A 101 8.22 -5.47 9.00
N ASP A 102 7.11 -5.36 9.70
CA ASP A 102 7.07 -4.84 11.05
C ASP A 102 5.87 -5.43 11.80
N ASP A 103 6.06 -5.64 13.10
CA ASP A 103 5.15 -6.36 13.98
C ASP A 103 4.35 -5.37 14.83
N ASP A 104 5.06 -4.62 15.66
CA ASP A 104 4.49 -3.72 16.65
C ASP A 104 4.94 -2.28 16.46
N TYR A 105 3.99 -1.37 16.63
CA TYR A 105 4.28 0.06 16.59
C TYR A 105 3.53 0.83 17.67
N ALA A 106 4.29 1.59 18.46
CA ALA A 106 3.77 2.53 19.43
C ALA A 106 4.25 3.94 19.08
N GLY A 107 3.35 4.80 18.63
CA GLY A 107 3.70 6.15 18.20
C GLY A 107 2.67 6.79 17.28
N PRO A 108 2.81 8.09 16.99
CA PRO A 108 1.95 8.79 16.04
C PRO A 108 2.20 8.29 14.62
N PHE A 109 1.11 8.05 13.90
CA PHE A 109 1.18 7.74 12.48
C PHE A 109 1.51 8.98 11.65
N THR A 110 2.15 8.74 10.52
CA THR A 110 2.56 9.76 9.54
C THR A 110 1.79 9.67 8.24
N VAL A 111 1.20 8.50 7.94
CA VAL A 111 0.38 8.23 6.76
C VAL A 111 -1.08 8.09 7.17
N LEU A 112 -1.35 7.27 8.18
CA LEU A 112 -2.66 7.13 8.80
C LEU A 112 -2.92 8.27 9.80
N ALA A 113 -4.19 8.49 10.11
CA ALA A 113 -4.56 9.33 11.25
C ALA A 113 -4.51 8.52 12.55
N GLY A 114 -4.05 9.16 13.64
CA GLY A 114 -4.01 8.55 14.97
C GLY A 114 -2.63 8.04 15.35
N SER A 115 -2.60 7.00 16.19
CA SER A 115 -1.38 6.42 16.74
C SER A 115 -1.58 4.94 17.04
N GLY A 116 -0.51 4.16 16.93
CA GLY A 116 -0.45 2.80 17.45
C GLY A 116 -0.15 2.77 18.95
N THR A 117 -0.55 1.69 19.61
CA THR A 117 -0.33 1.46 21.05
C THR A 117 0.49 0.20 21.33
N GLY A 118 1.11 -0.38 20.31
CA GLY A 118 1.86 -1.64 20.38
C GLY A 118 1.27 -2.65 19.40
N LEU A 119 0.70 -3.72 19.94
CA LEU A 119 0.16 -4.87 19.18
C LEU A 119 -0.95 -4.50 18.20
N ASP A 120 -1.66 -3.39 18.43
CA ASP A 120 -2.73 -2.93 17.56
C ASP A 120 -2.23 -2.16 16.33
N ALA A 121 -0.92 -2.08 16.11
CA ALA A 121 -0.35 -1.32 15.00
C ALA A 121 1.01 -1.86 14.54
N SER A 122 1.34 -1.58 13.29
CA SER A 122 2.68 -1.85 12.73
C SER A 122 3.13 -0.68 11.84
N GLN A 123 4.43 -0.42 11.76
CA GLN A 123 5.01 0.61 10.89
C GLN A 123 6.38 0.19 10.31
N SER A 124 6.46 0.11 8.99
CA SER A 124 7.73 0.05 8.26
C SER A 124 8.03 1.43 7.69
N ALA A 125 8.82 2.23 8.40
CA ALA A 125 9.23 3.57 7.97
C ALA A 125 10.55 3.55 7.18
N GLY A 126 10.68 4.47 6.21
CA GLY A 126 11.93 4.67 5.49
C GLY A 126 12.27 3.60 4.45
N VAL A 127 11.26 2.87 3.95
CA VAL A 127 11.48 1.82 2.95
C VAL A 127 11.74 2.45 1.59
N ASN A 128 12.89 2.14 0.99
CA ASN A 128 13.26 2.70 -0.31
C ASN A 128 12.52 1.99 -1.45
N LEU A 129 11.63 2.73 -2.12
CA LEU A 129 10.87 2.27 -3.27
C LEU A 129 11.36 2.96 -4.54
N SER A 130 11.21 2.28 -5.68
CA SER A 130 11.63 2.76 -6.99
C SER A 130 10.45 2.87 -7.95
N THR A 131 10.49 3.87 -8.83
CA THR A 131 9.51 3.97 -9.92
C THR A 131 9.63 2.80 -10.89
N GLY A 132 8.51 2.44 -11.53
CA GLY A 132 8.47 1.33 -12.49
C GLY A 132 8.54 -0.06 -11.86
N VAL A 133 8.53 -0.15 -10.53
CA VAL A 133 8.48 -1.40 -9.76
C VAL A 133 7.08 -1.53 -9.13
N SER A 134 6.48 -2.71 -9.26
CA SER A 134 5.24 -3.06 -8.55
C SER A 134 5.57 -3.59 -7.16
N TYR A 135 4.79 -3.20 -6.18
CA TYR A 135 4.93 -3.59 -4.78
C TYR A 135 3.62 -4.19 -4.27
N ILE A 136 3.73 -5.12 -3.33
CA ILE A 136 2.58 -5.78 -2.71
C ILE A 136 2.69 -5.57 -1.20
N ALA A 137 1.79 -4.75 -0.67
CA ALA A 137 1.56 -4.63 0.75
C ALA A 137 0.70 -5.80 1.23
N VAL A 138 1.12 -6.46 2.30
CA VAL A 138 0.40 -7.56 2.92
C VAL A 138 0.10 -7.18 4.36
N VAL A 139 -1.17 -7.27 4.74
CA VAL A 139 -1.63 -7.10 6.12
C VAL A 139 -2.08 -8.46 6.63
N THR A 140 -1.55 -8.87 7.77
CA THR A 140 -1.84 -10.14 8.42
C THR A 140 -1.89 -9.99 9.94
N GLY A 141 -2.17 -11.07 10.66
CA GLY A 141 -2.06 -11.12 12.12
C GLY A 141 -0.73 -11.73 12.59
N PHE A 142 -0.40 -11.54 13.87
CA PHE A 142 0.80 -12.12 14.47
C PHE A 142 0.69 -13.65 14.61
N GLU A 143 -0.40 -14.19 15.13
CA GLU A 143 -0.61 -15.62 15.25
C GLU A 143 -1.86 -16.10 14.48
N ASN A 144 -2.06 -17.41 14.38
CA ASN A 144 -3.12 -17.99 13.53
C ASN A 144 -4.55 -17.55 13.94
N THR A 145 -4.71 -17.14 15.20
CA THR A 145 -5.95 -16.62 15.79
C THR A 145 -6.11 -15.11 15.67
N ASP A 146 -5.08 -14.39 15.25
CA ASP A 146 -5.14 -12.94 15.04
C ASP A 146 -5.69 -12.64 13.65
N PHE A 147 -6.92 -12.15 13.62
CA PHE A 147 -7.58 -11.68 12.41
C PHE A 147 -8.72 -10.72 12.77
N GLY A 148 -9.09 -9.90 11.81
CA GLY A 148 -10.13 -8.91 11.99
C GLY A 148 -9.96 -7.73 11.05
N THR A 149 -10.67 -6.65 11.39
CA THR A 149 -10.67 -5.41 10.62
C THR A 149 -9.39 -4.62 10.82
N TYR A 150 -8.99 -3.87 9.80
CA TYR A 150 -7.82 -2.98 9.85
C TYR A 150 -8.00 -1.75 8.95
N ASN A 151 -7.21 -0.72 9.23
CA ASN A 151 -6.91 0.39 8.32
C ASN A 151 -5.42 0.35 7.98
N ALA A 152 -5.06 0.63 6.73
CA ALA A 152 -3.68 0.59 6.29
C ALA A 152 -3.39 1.72 5.29
N GLY A 153 -2.12 2.12 5.21
CA GLY A 153 -1.72 3.20 4.33
C GLY A 153 -0.25 3.16 3.95
N ILE A 154 0.05 3.57 2.71
CA ILE A 154 1.41 3.78 2.22
C ILE A 154 1.53 5.20 1.70
N GLY A 155 2.59 5.90 2.13
CA GLY A 155 2.77 7.31 1.84
C GLY A 155 4.03 7.90 2.47
N GLY A 156 4.02 9.21 2.69
CA GLY A 156 5.13 9.94 3.31
C GLY A 156 6.40 10.09 2.45
N GLY A 157 6.39 9.54 1.24
CA GLY A 157 7.51 9.60 0.30
C GLY A 157 7.41 10.72 -0.75
N PRO A 158 8.41 10.83 -1.64
CA PRO A 158 8.56 11.97 -2.56
C PRO A 158 7.58 12.01 -3.73
N GLY A 159 6.85 10.93 -4.01
CA GLY A 159 5.85 10.83 -5.08
C GLY A 159 4.57 10.13 -4.64
N ASP A 160 3.54 10.23 -5.47
CA ASP A 160 2.24 9.61 -5.25
C ASP A 160 2.34 8.08 -5.20
N VAL A 161 1.49 7.47 -4.36
CA VAL A 161 1.31 6.03 -4.26
C VAL A 161 0.03 5.67 -5.00
N VAL A 162 0.17 4.89 -6.08
CA VAL A 162 -0.94 4.55 -6.98
C VAL A 162 -1.28 3.08 -6.82
N ALA A 163 -2.53 2.81 -6.42
CA ALA A 163 -3.02 1.44 -6.34
C ALA A 163 -3.00 0.76 -7.71
N ASP A 164 -2.56 -0.48 -7.73
CA ASP A 164 -2.74 -1.33 -8.91
C ASP A 164 -4.24 -1.66 -9.00
N VAL A 165 -4.84 -1.41 -10.16
CA VAL A 165 -6.23 -1.80 -10.42
C VAL A 165 -6.32 -3.31 -10.51
N VAL A 166 -6.55 -3.99 -9.39
CA VAL A 166 -6.83 -5.42 -9.37
C VAL A 166 -8.27 -5.62 -9.86
N PRO A 167 -8.51 -6.22 -11.05
CA PRO A 167 -9.87 -6.53 -11.47
C PRO A 167 -10.40 -7.63 -10.54
N GLU A 168 -11.44 -7.32 -9.76
CA GLU A 168 -12.03 -8.33 -8.90
C GLU A 168 -12.56 -9.52 -9.75
N PRO A 169 -12.54 -10.76 -9.22
CA PRO A 169 -13.04 -11.94 -9.94
C PRO A 169 -14.47 -11.76 -10.47
N ALA A 170 -15.30 -10.98 -9.79
CA ALA A 170 -16.66 -10.65 -10.23
C ALA A 170 -16.66 -9.89 -11.56
N THR A 171 -15.75 -8.94 -11.76
CA THR A 171 -15.64 -8.15 -13.01
C THR A 171 -15.17 -9.03 -14.17
N MET A 172 -14.28 -9.99 -13.91
CA MET A 172 -13.87 -11.00 -14.91
C MET A 172 -15.00 -11.98 -15.26
N THR A 173 -15.82 -12.37 -14.27
CA THR A 173 -16.98 -13.24 -14.49
C THR A 173 -18.05 -12.57 -15.34
N VAL A 174 -18.33 -11.28 -15.09
CA VAL A 174 -19.28 -10.49 -15.89
C VAL A 174 -18.79 -10.32 -17.34
N LEU A 175 -17.50 -10.05 -17.55
CA LEU A 175 -16.92 -9.95 -18.88
C LEU A 175 -16.98 -11.30 -19.63
N GLY A 176 -16.68 -12.40 -18.94
CA GLY A 176 -16.79 -13.75 -19.47
C GLY A 176 -18.22 -14.12 -19.88
N LEU A 177 -19.22 -13.80 -19.06
CA LEU A 177 -20.63 -14.04 -19.35
C LEU A 177 -21.14 -13.19 -20.53
N ALA A 178 -20.73 -11.92 -20.61
CA ALA A 178 -21.08 -11.04 -21.72
C ALA A 178 -20.53 -11.54 -23.06
N ALA A 179 -19.27 -11.99 -23.08
CA ALA A 179 -18.65 -12.58 -24.26
C ALA A 179 -19.36 -13.88 -24.70
N LEU A 180 -19.75 -14.73 -23.74
CA LEU A 180 -20.48 -15.96 -24.02
C LEU A 180 -21.88 -15.70 -24.60
N ALA A 181 -22.59 -14.71 -24.06
CA ALA A 181 -23.90 -14.30 -24.56
C ALA A 181 -23.84 -13.72 -25.99
N ALA A 182 -22.82 -12.89 -26.28
CA ALA A 182 -22.59 -12.35 -27.62
C ALA A 182 -22.24 -13.45 -28.64
N ALA A 183 -21.41 -14.42 -28.26
CA ALA A 183 -21.06 -15.56 -29.10
C ALA A 183 -22.27 -16.46 -29.38
N ARG A 184 -23.13 -16.71 -28.37
CA ARG A 184 -24.35 -17.51 -28.53
C ARG A 184 -25.36 -16.83 -29.45
N ARG A 185 -25.50 -15.50 -29.39
CA ARG A 185 -26.40 -14.73 -30.26
C ARG A 185 -25.96 -14.70 -31.73
N ARG A 186 -24.66 -14.86 -32.01
CA ARG A 186 -24.13 -14.94 -33.38
C ARG A 186 -24.35 -16.29 -34.06
N LYS A 187 -24.54 -17.38 -33.30
CA LYS A 187 -24.81 -18.72 -33.85
C LYS A 187 -26.29 -19.00 -34.14
N GLN A 188 -27.20 -18.11 -33.72
CA GLN A 188 -28.66 -18.26 -33.91
C GLN A 188 -29.21 -17.38 -35.05
N LYS A 189 -28.34 -16.80 -35.88
CA LYS A 189 -28.67 -16.22 -37.18
C LYS A 189 -28.05 -17.09 -38.26
#